data_AF-A0A1B9B7Y0-F1
#
_entry.id   AF-A0A1B9B7Y0-F1
#
_cell.length_a   1.000
_cell.length_b   1.000
_cell.length_c   1.000
_cell.angle_alpha   90.00
_cell.angle_beta   90.00
_cell.angle_gamma   90.00
#
_symmetry.space_group_name_H-M   'P 1'
#
loop_
_entity.id
_entity.type
_entity.pdbx_description
1 polymer ?
#
loop_
_entity_poly.entity_id
_entity_poly.type
_entity_poly.pdbx_seq_one_letter_code
_entity_poly.pdbx_strand_id
1 'polypeptide(L)'
;MVLEEKNSPRIDADVAGGCGVSVRFQLVFDEPRRNDKVIDCEGIEIRMDRFTERYLDTETQVDYTEELGFLVGESFTSSDCAIE
;
A
#
# COMPACT_ATOMS: atom_id res chain seq x y z
N MET A 1 2.88 16.69 6.77
CA MET A 1 2.13 15.59 7.42
C MET A 1 2.09 15.88 8.91
N VAL A 2 0.92 15.93 9.53
CA VAL A 2 0.80 16.05 11.00
C VAL A 2 0.46 14.66 11.51
N LEU A 3 1.35 14.07 12.31
CA LEU A 3 1.14 12.76 12.93
C LEU A 3 0.43 12.97 14.27
N GLU A 4 -0.78 12.46 14.39
CA GLU A 4 -1.46 12.37 15.68
C GLU A 4 -1.00 11.08 16.39
N GLU A 5 -0.83 11.12 17.71
CA GLU A 5 -0.31 9.97 18.50
C GLU A 5 -1.14 8.67 18.33
N LYS A 6 -2.40 8.81 17.92
CA LYS A 6 -3.31 7.69 17.66
C LYS A 6 -3.17 7.07 16.26
N ASN A 7 -2.40 7.69 15.37
CA ASN A 7 -2.24 7.21 14.00
C ASN A 7 -1.10 6.19 13.91
N SER A 8 -1.32 5.14 13.12
CA SER A 8 -0.37 4.06 12.86
C SER A 8 -0.07 4.01 11.36
N PRO A 9 1.17 3.67 10.95
CA PRO A 9 1.45 3.46 9.54
C PRO A 9 0.65 2.27 9.00
N ARG A 10 0.05 2.46 7.83
CA ARG A 10 -0.77 1.49 7.13
C ARG A 10 -0.47 1.51 5.64
N ILE A 11 -0.33 0.35 5.01
CA ILE A 11 -0.27 0.23 3.57
C ILE A 11 -1.70 0.02 3.05
N ASP A 12 -2.11 0.89 2.12
CA ASP A 12 -3.41 0.86 1.46
C ASP A 12 -3.20 0.63 -0.03
N ALA A 13 -3.98 -0.28 -0.61
CA ALA A 13 -4.12 -0.41 -2.05
C ALA A 13 -5.21 0.54 -2.58
N ASP A 14 -4.85 1.37 -3.54
CA ASP A 14 -5.77 2.16 -4.36
C ASP A 14 -5.96 1.50 -5.73
N VAL A 15 -7.21 1.35 -6.14
CA VAL A 15 -7.56 0.65 -7.39
C VAL A 15 -8.20 1.63 -8.36
N ALA A 16 -7.57 1.79 -9.51
CA ALA A 16 -8.10 2.54 -10.63
C ALA A 16 -8.45 1.61 -11.80
N GLY A 17 -9.55 1.91 -12.49
CA GLY A 17 -10.07 1.12 -13.61
C GLY A 17 -10.22 1.91 -14.92
N GLY A 18 -10.29 1.19 -16.04
CA GLY A 18 -10.44 1.70 -17.41
C GLY A 18 -10.43 0.54 -18.42
N CYS A 19 -9.59 0.60 -19.45
CA CYS A 19 -9.29 -0.56 -20.34
C CYS A 19 -8.43 -1.66 -19.66
N GLY A 20 -8.26 -1.58 -18.34
CA GLY A 20 -7.47 -2.48 -17.51
C GLY A 20 -7.69 -2.16 -16.03
N VAL A 21 -7.04 -2.94 -15.17
CA VAL A 21 -7.03 -2.71 -13.71
C VAL A 21 -5.62 -2.34 -13.31
N SER A 22 -5.46 -1.21 -12.60
CA SER A 22 -4.21 -0.84 -11.96
C SER A 22 -4.40 -0.76 -10.45
N VAL A 23 -3.47 -1.35 -9.71
CA VAL A 23 -3.40 -1.29 -8.25
C VAL A 23 -2.12 -0.56 -7.88
N ARG A 24 -2.26 0.50 -7.08
CA ARG A 24 -1.15 1.27 -6.54
C ARG A 24 -1.18 1.15 -5.03
N PHE A 25 -0.01 1.24 -4.41
CA PHE A 25 0.11 1.17 -2.95
C PHE A 25 0.55 2.51 -2.38
N GLN A 26 0.08 2.82 -1.19
CA GLN A 26 0.44 4.03 -0.46
C GLN A 26 0.67 3.70 1.01
N LEU A 27 1.65 4.36 1.62
CA LEU A 27 1.81 4.37 3.08
C LEU A 27 1.05 5.57 3.65
N VAL A 28 0.03 5.30 4.45
CA VAL A 28 -0.79 6.30 5.14
C VAL A 28 -0.61 6.19 6.65
N PHE A 29 -0.88 7.28 7.38
CA PHE A 29 -0.86 7.30 8.84
C PHE A 29 -2.26 7.64 9.33
N ASP A 30 -2.99 6.63 9.79
CA ASP A 30 -4.41 6.72 10.13
C ASP A 30 -4.70 5.92 11.41
N GLU A 31 -5.88 6.08 11.99
CA GLU A 31 -6.32 5.29 13.15
C GLU A 31 -6.33 3.79 12.80
N PRO A 32 -5.86 2.90 13.71
CA PRO A 32 -5.89 1.46 13.50
C PRO A 32 -7.28 0.92 13.17
N ARG A 33 -7.41 0.12 12.10
CA ARG A 33 -8.68 -0.52 11.73
C ARG A 33 -8.76 -1.92 12.36
N ARG A 34 -9.95 -2.29 12.84
CA ARG A 34 -10.19 -3.53 13.62
C ARG A 34 -9.73 -4.84 12.96
N ASN A 35 -9.69 -4.89 11.63
CA ASN A 35 -9.40 -6.11 10.87
C ASN A 35 -8.09 -6.01 10.08
N ASP A 36 -7.25 -5.03 10.41
CA ASP A 36 -5.93 -4.94 9.78
C ASP A 36 -5.04 -6.06 10.31
N LYS A 37 -4.31 -6.68 9.38
CA LYS A 37 -3.12 -7.46 9.70
C LYS A 37 -2.04 -6.49 10.18
N VAL A 38 -1.28 -6.92 11.19
CA VAL A 38 -0.10 -6.19 11.69
C VAL A 38 1.14 -6.97 11.31
N ILE A 39 2.12 -6.28 10.71
CA ILE A 39 3.44 -6.81 10.39
C ILE A 39 4.45 -5.99 11.19
N ASP A 40 5.34 -6.68 11.90
CA ASP A 40 6.47 -6.04 12.56
C ASP A 40 7.63 -5.90 11.57
N CYS A 41 8.12 -4.68 11.41
CA CYS A 41 9.28 -4.35 10.61
C CYS A 41 10.27 -3.61 11.50
N GLU A 42 11.21 -4.34 12.09
CA GLU A 42 12.26 -3.77 12.96
C GLU A 42 11.70 -2.93 14.12
N GLY A 43 10.58 -3.36 14.71
CA GLY A 43 9.89 -2.64 15.79
C GLY A 43 8.91 -1.56 15.32
N ILE A 44 8.70 -1.42 14.01
CA ILE A 44 7.64 -0.59 13.43
C ILE A 44 6.46 -1.50 13.06
N GLU A 45 5.31 -1.29 13.70
CA GLU A 45 4.07 -2.00 13.36
C GLU A 45 3.41 -1.38 12.12
N ILE A 46 3.50 -2.06 10.98
CA ILE A 46 2.81 -1.67 9.74
C ILE A 46 1.51 -2.44 9.63
N ARG A 47 0.42 -1.72 9.34
CA ARG A 47 -0.93 -2.28 9.20
C ARG A 47 -1.32 -2.44 7.74
N MET A 48 -2.21 -3.39 7.43
CA MET A 48 -2.84 -3.51 6.10
C MET A 48 -4.13 -4.31 6.17
N ASP A 49 -5.10 -4.05 5.30
CA ASP A 49 -6.24 -4.94 5.14
C ASP A 49 -5.91 -6.15 4.24
N ARG A 50 -6.79 -7.15 4.32
CA ARG A 50 -6.76 -8.34 3.47
C ARG A 50 -6.91 -8.03 1.98
N PHE A 51 -7.48 -6.88 1.61
CA PHE A 51 -7.59 -6.53 0.19
C PHE A 51 -6.19 -6.21 -0.36
N THR A 52 -5.49 -5.32 0.33
CA THR A 52 -4.13 -4.86 0.03
C THR A 52 -3.14 -6.01 0.06
N GLU A 53 -3.20 -6.87 1.08
CA GLU A 53 -2.36 -8.06 1.22
C GLU A 53 -2.38 -8.97 -0.03
N ARG A 54 -3.51 -9.05 -0.75
CA ARG A 54 -3.63 -9.92 -1.94
C ARG A 54 -2.83 -9.44 -3.15
N TYR A 55 -2.48 -8.16 -3.18
CA TYR A 55 -1.75 -7.56 -4.30
C TYR A 55 -0.29 -7.25 -3.95
N LEU A 56 0.08 -7.28 -2.67
CA LEU A 56 1.46 -7.15 -2.24
C LEU A 56 2.20 -8.48 -2.44
N ASP A 57 3.46 -8.38 -2.86
CA ASP A 57 4.36 -9.53 -2.93
C ASP A 57 4.71 -10.05 -1.53
N THR A 58 5.27 -11.27 -1.49
CA THR A 58 5.71 -11.90 -0.22
C THR A 58 6.73 -11.03 0.52
N GLU A 59 7.56 -10.30 -0.23
CA GLU A 59 8.47 -9.27 0.28
C GLU A 59 8.17 -7.96 -0.47
N THR A 60 7.92 -6.87 0.26
CA THR A 60 7.64 -5.55 -0.30
C THR A 60 8.62 -4.54 0.28
N GLN A 61 9.18 -3.67 -0.56
CA GLN A 61 10.05 -2.58 -0.12
C GLN A 61 9.25 -1.30 0.07
N VAL A 62 9.60 -0.56 1.12
CA VAL A 62 9.09 0.80 1.36
C VAL A 62 10.29 1.75 1.36
N ASP A 63 10.27 2.75 0.48
CA ASP A 63 11.33 3.74 0.35
C ASP A 63 10.76 5.16 0.53
N TYR A 64 11.62 6.16 0.69
CA TYR A 64 11.24 7.56 0.84
C TYR A 64 12.18 8.48 0.06
N THR A 65 11.58 9.40 -0.69
CA THR A 65 12.31 10.53 -1.29
C THR A 65 11.61 11.84 -0.93
N GLU A 66 12.36 12.95 -0.85
CA GLU A 66 11.75 14.27 -0.57
C GLU A 66 10.76 14.70 -1.66
N GLU A 67 11.00 14.27 -2.92
CA GLU A 67 10.17 14.63 -4.07
C GLU A 67 8.88 13.82 -4.15
N LEU A 68 8.95 12.49 -3.94
CA LEU A 68 7.84 11.57 -4.17
C LEU A 68 7.15 11.10 -2.87
N GLY A 69 7.75 11.36 -1.71
CA GLY A 69 7.30 10.82 -0.44
C GLY A 69 7.55 9.31 -0.34
N PHE A 70 6.67 8.61 0.37
CA PHE A 70 6.76 7.16 0.54
C PHE A 70 6.41 6.41 -0.74
N LEU A 71 7.29 5.49 -1.14
CA LEU A 71 7.14 4.58 -2.27
C LEU A 71 6.95 3.18 -1.71
N VAL A 72 5.94 2.44 -2.19
CA VAL A 72 5.63 1.09 -1.67
C VAL A 72 5.53 0.10 -2.84
N GLY A 73 6.48 -0.84 -2.90
CA GLY A 73 6.51 -1.93 -3.86
C GLY A 73 6.46 -1.51 -5.33
N GLU A 74 6.21 -2.48 -6.21
CA GLU A 74 5.88 -2.25 -7.61
C GLU A 74 4.35 -2.10 -7.78
N SER A 75 3.90 -1.24 -8.71
CA SER A 75 2.47 -1.12 -9.01
C SER A 75 2.01 -2.25 -9.94
N PHE A 76 0.88 -2.90 -9.61
CA PHE A 76 0.30 -3.94 -10.46
C PHE A 76 -0.55 -3.32 -11.57
N THR A 77 -0.33 -3.74 -12.81
CA THR A 77 -1.21 -3.37 -13.93
C THR A 77 -1.57 -4.61 -14.75
N SER A 78 -2.87 -4.83 -14.95
CA SER A 78 -3.40 -5.85 -15.87
C SER A 78 -4.00 -5.12 -17.06
N SER A 79 -3.33 -5.21 -18.20
CA SER A 79 -3.84 -4.72 -19.49
C SER A 79 -4.31 -5.91 -20.31
N ASP A 80 -5.58 -5.90 -20.71
CA ASP A 80 -6.19 -6.95 -21.53
C ASP A 80 -6.43 -6.46 -22.97
N CYS A 81 -5.63 -5.50 -23.43
CA CYS A 81 -5.64 -5.07 -24.83
C CYS A 81 -4.64 -5.92 -25.63
N ALA A 82 -5.00 -7.19 -25.87
CA ALA A 82 -4.52 -7.89 -27.05
C ALA A 82 -5.24 -7.25 -28.26
N ILE A 83 -4.59 -6.29 -28.91
CA ILE A 83 -4.97 -5.94 -30.28
C ILE A 83 -4.29 -7.00 -31.15
N GLU A 84 -5.09 -7.90 -31.74
CA GLU A 84 -4.69 -8.70 -32.90
C GLU A 84 -4.42 -7.81 -34.12
#